data_AF-A0A229RCY7-F1
#
_entry.id   AF-A0A229RCY7-F1
#
_cell.length_a   1.000
_cell.length_b   1.000
_cell.length_c   1.000
_cell.angle_alpha   90.00
_cell.angle_beta   90.00
_cell.angle_gamma   90.00
#
_symmetry.space_group_name_H-M   'P 1'
#
loop_
_entity.id
_entity.type
_entity.pdbx_description
1 polymer ?
#
loop_
_entity_poly.entity_id
_entity_poly.type
_entity_poly.pdbx_seq_one_letter_code
_entity_poly.pdbx_strand_id
1 'polypeptide(L)'
;MWVAMPYKPAFPGIIPADETPPGVIGDRARFPTLHDLKCDAEIGLRCRPTVARWIGIYLESFYGAAQYHFTWSGDALEIHDALGGGDDDSPSGVVRPGDDGRYEIRDLWYPMAPTAIGELHQRHPDALASLTLDADPAPVSHMLAYLTDHPGAPSSLWRNIETLLATLAVEPGR
;
A
#
# COMPACT_ATOMS: atom_id res chain seq x y z
N MET A 1 -12.40 -5.93 -1.02
CA MET A 1 -12.64 -5.20 0.25
C MET A 1 -11.70 -4.01 0.30
N TRP A 2 -12.13 -2.81 0.72
CA TRP A 2 -11.21 -1.67 0.84
C TRP A 2 -10.56 -1.67 2.22
N VAL A 3 -9.24 -1.42 2.25
CA VAL A 3 -8.48 -1.27 3.49
C VAL A 3 -7.70 0.03 3.50
N ALA A 4 -7.40 0.55 4.67
CA ALA A 4 -6.55 1.73 4.87
C ALA A 4 -5.68 1.55 6.11
N MET A 5 -4.50 2.17 6.14
CA MET A 5 -3.81 2.40 7.41
C MET A 5 -4.51 3.55 8.17
N PRO A 6 -4.30 3.72 9.49
CA PRO A 6 -4.96 4.79 10.25
C PRO A 6 -4.73 6.17 9.63
N TYR A 7 -5.82 6.84 9.24
CA TYR A 7 -5.81 8.18 8.66
C TYR A 7 -4.97 8.33 7.39
N LYS A 8 -4.83 7.28 6.57
CA LYS A 8 -4.07 7.25 5.29
C LYS A 8 -5.01 6.95 4.10
N PRO A 9 -4.58 7.11 2.82
CA PRO A 9 -5.43 6.75 1.70
C PRO A 9 -5.76 5.25 1.74
N ALA A 10 -6.95 4.95 1.27
CA ALA A 10 -7.40 3.58 1.14
C ALA A 10 -6.75 2.92 -0.07
N PHE A 11 -6.70 1.60 -0.08
CA PHE A 11 -6.36 0.84 -1.26
C PHE A 11 -7.34 -0.32 -1.42
N PRO A 12 -7.64 -0.73 -2.67
CA PRO A 12 -8.50 -1.87 -2.88
C PRO A 12 -7.72 -3.13 -2.50
N GLY A 13 -8.13 -3.79 -1.42
CA GLY A 13 -7.79 -5.17 -1.15
C GLY A 13 -8.59 -6.06 -2.07
N ILE A 14 -7.90 -6.71 -2.99
CA ILE A 14 -8.54 -7.39 -4.08
C ILE A 14 -8.65 -8.85 -3.69
N ILE A 15 -9.71 -9.15 -2.96
CA ILE A 15 -10.57 -10.32 -3.17
C ILE A 15 -11.83 -10.09 -2.31
N PRO A 16 -13.04 -10.24 -2.87
CA PRO A 16 -14.28 -10.36 -2.11
C PRO A 16 -14.14 -11.39 -0.98
N ALA A 17 -14.81 -11.21 0.16
CA ALA A 17 -14.62 -12.10 1.32
C ALA A 17 -14.99 -13.57 1.03
N ASP A 18 -15.70 -13.81 -0.07
CA ASP A 18 -16.19 -15.08 -0.59
C ASP A 18 -15.29 -15.72 -1.67
N GLU A 19 -14.23 -15.07 -2.14
CA GLU A 19 -13.29 -15.64 -3.12
C GLU A 19 -12.03 -16.22 -2.42
N THR A 20 -11.49 -17.31 -2.97
CA THR A 20 -10.38 -18.09 -2.38
C THR A 20 -9.11 -17.90 -3.21
N PRO A 21 -7.95 -17.59 -2.60
CA PRO A 21 -7.75 -17.27 -1.17
C PRO A 21 -8.30 -15.87 -0.81
N PRO A 22 -8.67 -15.60 0.45
CA PRO A 22 -9.27 -14.32 0.83
C PRO A 22 -8.32 -13.13 0.60
N GLY A 23 -8.87 -11.95 0.30
CA GLY A 23 -8.10 -10.72 0.04
C GLY A 23 -7.46 -10.09 1.27
N VAL A 24 -7.83 -10.62 2.44
CA VAL A 24 -7.41 -10.20 3.78
C VAL A 24 -6.81 -11.44 4.44
N ILE A 25 -5.51 -11.40 4.71
CA ILE A 25 -4.78 -12.52 5.29
C ILE A 25 -4.80 -12.34 6.80
N GLY A 26 -5.58 -13.16 7.50
CA GLY A 26 -5.60 -13.19 8.96
C GLY A 26 -4.79 -14.35 9.50
N ASP A 27 -3.78 -14.09 10.33
CA ASP A 27 -3.25 -15.11 11.24
C ASP A 27 -3.31 -14.61 12.69
N ARG A 28 -4.40 -14.98 13.38
CA ARG A 28 -4.56 -14.74 14.83
C ARG A 28 -3.91 -15.82 15.69
N ALA A 29 -3.52 -16.97 15.14
CA ALA A 29 -3.16 -18.17 15.91
C ALA A 29 -1.67 -18.24 16.29
N ARG A 30 -0.80 -17.48 15.62
CA ARG A 30 0.66 -17.49 15.89
C ARG A 30 1.15 -16.55 17.00
N PHE A 31 0.29 -15.68 17.54
CA PHE A 31 0.70 -14.68 18.53
C PHE A 31 -0.21 -14.66 19.77
N PRO A 32 -0.22 -15.75 20.57
CA PRO A 32 -1.16 -15.93 21.69
C PRO A 32 -0.92 -14.96 22.86
N THR A 33 0.17 -14.21 22.87
CA THR A 33 0.53 -13.25 23.93
C THR A 33 0.14 -11.80 23.62
N LEU A 34 -0.42 -11.50 22.45
CA LEU A 34 -0.93 -10.17 22.09
C LEU A 34 -2.31 -9.93 22.74
N HIS A 35 -2.30 -9.59 24.02
CA HIS A 35 -3.49 -9.25 24.82
C HIS A 35 -3.88 -7.77 24.75
N ASP A 36 -3.26 -6.97 23.88
CA ASP A 36 -3.53 -5.53 23.80
C ASP A 36 -4.44 -5.19 22.62
N LEU A 37 -5.70 -4.89 22.91
CA LEU A 37 -6.76 -4.47 21.97
C LEU A 37 -6.46 -3.16 21.21
N LYS A 38 -5.26 -2.59 21.39
CA LYS A 38 -4.80 -1.33 20.76
C LYS A 38 -3.70 -1.54 19.71
N CYS A 39 -3.14 -2.73 19.61
CA CYS A 39 -2.19 -3.10 18.57
C CYS A 39 -2.85 -4.18 17.73
N ASP A 40 -3.70 -3.76 16.79
CA ASP A 40 -4.38 -4.67 15.90
C ASP A 40 -3.37 -5.42 15.03
N ALA A 41 -3.64 -6.71 14.82
CA ALA A 41 -2.78 -7.64 14.10
C ALA A 41 -2.39 -7.13 12.70
N GLU A 42 -1.20 -7.48 12.23
CA GLU A 42 -0.82 -7.35 10.82
C GLU A 42 -1.86 -8.09 9.97
N ILE A 43 -2.69 -7.34 9.25
CA ILE A 43 -3.66 -7.89 8.32
C ILE A 43 -3.00 -7.85 6.95
N GLY A 44 -2.59 -8.97 6.37
CA GLY A 44 -1.99 -8.94 5.03
C GLY A 44 -3.00 -8.47 3.97
N LEU A 45 -2.54 -7.61 3.05
CA LEU A 45 -3.27 -7.14 1.89
C LEU A 45 -2.86 -7.94 0.65
N ARG A 46 -3.82 -8.67 0.04
CA ARG A 46 -3.61 -9.29 -1.27
C ARG A 46 -4.05 -8.32 -2.38
N CYS A 47 -3.12 -7.91 -3.23
CA CYS A 47 -3.38 -6.87 -4.23
C CYS A 47 -2.68 -7.13 -5.58
N ARG A 48 -3.14 -6.46 -6.62
CA ARG A 48 -2.53 -6.48 -7.95
C ARG A 48 -1.19 -5.72 -7.96
N PRO A 49 -0.30 -6.01 -8.93
CA PRO A 49 0.97 -5.31 -9.08
C PRO A 49 0.82 -3.78 -9.09
N THR A 50 -0.15 -3.24 -9.84
CA THR A 50 -0.37 -1.78 -9.90
C THR A 50 -0.75 -1.17 -8.56
N VAL A 51 -1.55 -1.87 -7.75
CA VAL A 51 -1.91 -1.42 -6.40
C VAL A 51 -0.71 -1.48 -5.46
N ALA A 52 0.09 -2.55 -5.55
CA ALA A 52 1.35 -2.67 -4.81
C ALA A 52 2.32 -1.52 -5.13
N ARG A 53 2.43 -1.12 -6.40
CA ARG A 53 3.24 0.04 -6.82
C ARG A 53 2.75 1.34 -6.21
N TRP A 54 1.43 1.59 -6.24
CA TRP A 54 0.87 2.79 -5.61
C TRP A 54 1.05 2.82 -4.09
N ILE A 55 0.97 1.67 -3.43
CA ILE A 55 1.28 1.54 -1.99
C ILE A 55 2.74 1.91 -1.74
N GLY A 56 3.69 1.35 -2.50
CA GLY A 56 5.11 1.67 -2.38
C GLY A 56 5.38 3.16 -2.58
N ILE A 57 4.88 3.73 -3.67
CA ILE A 57 5.00 5.17 -3.97
C ILE A 57 4.50 6.03 -2.81
N TYR A 58 3.33 5.68 -2.26
CA TYR A 58 2.76 6.42 -1.14
C TYR A 58 3.63 6.31 0.11
N LEU A 59 4.04 5.09 0.50
CA LEU A 59 4.79 4.87 1.73
C LEU A 59 6.20 5.49 1.68
N GLU A 60 6.91 5.34 0.57
CA GLU A 60 8.20 6.01 0.36
C GLU A 60 8.07 7.54 0.39
N SER A 61 7.00 8.08 -0.20
CA SER A 61 6.77 9.53 -0.22
C SER A 61 6.36 10.09 1.15
N PHE A 62 5.65 9.28 1.95
CA PHE A 62 5.11 9.65 3.26
C PHE A 62 6.15 9.52 4.38
N TYR A 63 6.84 8.38 4.45
CA TYR A 63 7.83 8.08 5.49
C TYR A 63 9.25 8.46 5.09
N GLY A 64 9.51 8.62 3.79
CA GLY A 64 10.84 8.85 3.23
C GLY A 64 11.55 7.54 2.91
N ALA A 65 12.38 7.58 1.87
CA ALA A 65 13.12 6.43 1.34
C ALA A 65 14.10 5.79 2.35
N ALA A 66 14.49 6.52 3.40
CA ALA A 66 15.34 6.01 4.47
C ALA A 66 14.59 5.11 5.46
N GLN A 67 13.26 5.20 5.52
CA GLN A 67 12.42 4.42 6.43
C GLN A 67 11.68 3.31 5.70
N TYR A 68 11.13 3.61 4.51
CA TYR A 68 10.51 2.63 3.64
C TYR A 68 11.14 2.70 2.26
N HIS A 69 11.47 1.57 1.67
CA HIS A 69 11.93 1.51 0.28
C HIS A 69 11.39 0.27 -0.42
N PHE A 70 10.81 0.47 -1.62
CA PHE A 70 10.25 -0.57 -2.45
C PHE A 70 11.11 -0.71 -3.70
N THR A 71 11.82 -1.82 -3.82
CA THR A 71 12.59 -2.15 -5.02
C THR A 71 11.90 -3.26 -5.78
N TRP A 72 11.64 -3.03 -7.06
CA TRP A 72 11.18 -4.07 -7.96
C TRP A 72 12.41 -4.76 -8.57
N SER A 73 12.35 -6.08 -8.72
CA SER A 73 13.34 -6.86 -9.47
C SER A 73 12.59 -7.92 -10.27
N GLY A 74 12.29 -7.60 -11.53
CA GLY A 74 11.37 -8.40 -12.33
C GLY A 74 9.96 -8.38 -11.75
N ASP A 75 9.47 -9.54 -11.31
CA ASP A 75 8.18 -9.70 -10.61
C ASP A 75 8.34 -9.82 -9.08
N ALA A 76 9.56 -9.73 -8.55
CA ALA A 76 9.76 -9.65 -7.11
C ALA A 76 9.63 -8.19 -6.65
N LEU A 77 8.97 -8.00 -5.51
CA LEU A 77 8.93 -6.75 -4.77
C LEU A 77 9.72 -6.92 -3.47
N GLU A 78 10.82 -6.20 -3.32
CA GLU A 78 11.57 -6.10 -2.08
C GLU A 78 11.09 -4.89 -1.29
N ILE A 79 10.65 -5.12 -0.05
CA ILE A 79 10.17 -4.08 0.87
C ILE A 79 11.18 -3.97 2.00
N HIS A 80 11.84 -2.83 2.07
CA HIS A 80 12.68 -2.43 3.20
C HIS A 80 11.84 -1.59 4.14
N ASP A 81 11.81 -1.96 5.40
CA ASP A 81 11.12 -1.25 6.46
C ASP A 81 12.05 -1.13 7.68
N ALA A 82 12.53 0.09 7.94
CA ALA A 82 13.42 0.41 9.05
C ALA A 82 12.65 0.98 10.27
N LEU A 83 11.49 0.41 10.60
CA LEU A 83 10.73 0.76 11.80
C LEU A 83 11.55 0.46 13.08
N GLY A 84 12.20 1.48 13.65
CA GLY A 84 12.73 1.43 15.02
C GLY A 84 14.08 2.10 15.30
N GLY A 85 14.73 2.72 14.31
CA GLY A 85 16.02 3.39 14.52
C GLY A 85 17.14 2.45 14.98
N GLY A 86 17.00 1.15 14.76
CA GLY A 86 18.01 0.13 15.04
C GLY A 86 18.51 -0.47 13.74
N ASP A 87 19.78 -0.22 13.44
CA ASP A 87 20.66 -0.73 12.37
C ASP A 87 20.07 -0.96 10.95
N ASP A 88 20.86 -0.58 9.95
CA ASP A 88 20.69 -0.85 8.50
C ASP A 88 20.47 -2.35 8.14
N ASP A 89 20.49 -3.25 9.12
CA ASP A 89 20.43 -4.71 8.99
C ASP A 89 19.02 -5.31 9.16
N SER A 90 17.96 -4.50 9.27
CA SER A 90 16.59 -5.04 9.23
C SER A 90 16.35 -5.72 7.87
N PRO A 91 16.10 -7.05 7.83
CA PRO A 91 16.09 -7.77 6.57
C PRO A 91 14.89 -7.36 5.71
N SER A 92 15.16 -6.99 4.47
CA SER A 92 14.13 -6.71 3.48
C SER A 92 13.21 -7.92 3.30
N GLY A 93 11.91 -7.67 3.33
CA GLY A 93 10.92 -8.66 2.96
C GLY A 93 10.84 -8.78 1.45
N VAL A 94 11.17 -9.94 0.87
CA VAL A 94 10.92 -10.21 -0.55
C VAL A 94 9.51 -10.78 -0.70
N VAL A 95 8.64 -10.03 -1.36
CA VAL A 95 7.29 -10.42 -1.75
C VAL A 95 7.30 -10.84 -3.22
N ARG A 96 6.74 -12.01 -3.52
CA ARG A 96 6.54 -12.48 -4.90
C ARG A 96 5.05 -12.62 -5.18
N PRO A 97 4.61 -12.49 -6.45
CA PRO A 97 3.24 -12.79 -6.80
C PRO A 97 2.95 -14.27 -6.53
N GLY A 98 1.75 -14.56 -6.04
CA GLY A 98 1.23 -15.92 -6.01
C GLY A 98 0.83 -16.40 -7.40
N ASP A 99 0.31 -17.64 -7.48
CA ASP A 99 -0.15 -18.26 -8.73
C ASP A 99 -1.27 -17.48 -9.44
N ASP A 100 -1.97 -16.60 -8.70
CA ASP A 100 -3.00 -15.70 -9.20
C ASP A 100 -2.45 -14.33 -9.67
N GLY A 101 -1.14 -14.15 -9.68
CA GLY A 101 -0.46 -12.91 -10.07
C GLY A 101 -0.54 -11.79 -9.04
N ARG A 102 -0.97 -12.08 -7.80
CA ARG A 102 -1.19 -11.07 -6.75
C ARG A 102 -0.11 -11.10 -5.68
N TYR A 103 0.22 -9.93 -5.15
CA TYR A 103 1.19 -9.74 -4.08
C TYR A 103 0.48 -9.78 -2.74
N GLU A 104 1.14 -10.34 -1.74
CA GLU A 104 0.71 -10.30 -0.34
C GLU A 104 1.59 -9.32 0.44
N ILE A 105 1.09 -8.12 0.70
CA ILE A 105 1.79 -7.09 1.48
C ILE A 105 1.30 -7.14 2.92
N ARG A 106 2.19 -7.42 3.88
CA ARG A 106 1.85 -7.45 5.30
C ARG A 106 2.19 -6.12 5.95
N ASP A 107 1.19 -5.47 6.53
CA ASP A 107 1.30 -4.19 7.25
C ASP A 107 0.06 -4.04 8.18
N LEU A 108 -0.04 -2.91 8.86
CA LEU A 108 -1.20 -2.52 9.67
C LEU A 108 -2.32 -1.95 8.80
N TRP A 109 -3.19 -2.84 8.30
CA TRP A 109 -4.33 -2.48 7.46
C TRP A 109 -5.67 -2.61 8.21
N TYR A 110 -6.60 -1.67 7.98
CA TYR A 110 -7.93 -1.63 8.56
C TYR A 110 -9.04 -1.69 7.50
N PRO A 111 -10.01 -2.61 7.59
CA PRO A 111 -11.18 -2.61 6.72
C PRO A 111 -11.98 -1.30 6.82
N MET A 112 -12.36 -0.75 5.68
CA MET A 112 -13.21 0.43 5.63
C MET A 112 -14.70 0.07 5.69
N ALA A 113 -15.46 0.86 6.44
CA ALA A 113 -16.93 0.77 6.46
C ALA A 113 -17.52 1.13 5.07
N PRO A 114 -18.64 0.50 4.64
CA PRO A 114 -19.28 0.77 3.36
C PRO A 114 -19.62 2.25 3.10
N THR A 115 -20.01 2.98 4.14
CA THR A 115 -20.30 4.42 4.05
C THR A 115 -19.05 5.23 3.69
N ALA A 116 -17.92 4.94 4.35
CA ALA A 116 -16.65 5.59 4.06
C ALA A 116 -16.14 5.27 2.64
N ILE A 117 -16.40 4.05 2.16
CA ILE A 117 -16.15 3.67 0.75
C ILE A 117 -17.02 4.50 -0.19
N GLY A 118 -18.31 4.66 0.13
CA GLY A 118 -19.23 5.51 -0.65
C GLY A 118 -18.78 6.97 -0.73
N GLU A 119 -18.35 7.55 0.38
CA GLU A 119 -17.80 8.92 0.43
C GLU A 119 -16.50 9.05 -0.36
N LEU A 120 -15.64 8.03 -0.31
CA LEU A 120 -14.43 7.97 -1.11
C LEU A 120 -14.76 7.96 -2.61
N HIS A 121 -15.73 7.14 -3.02
CA HIS A 121 -16.24 7.07 -4.39
C HIS A 121 -16.81 8.39 -4.90
N GLN A 122 -17.45 9.16 -4.04
CA GLN A 122 -17.98 10.48 -4.39
C GLN A 122 -16.87 11.52 -4.56
N ARG A 123 -15.85 11.50 -3.70
CA ARG A 123 -14.75 12.48 -3.73
C ARG A 123 -13.72 12.21 -4.83
N HIS A 124 -13.40 10.94 -5.10
CA HIS A 124 -12.24 10.56 -5.94
C HIS A 124 -12.56 9.49 -7.00
N PRO A 125 -13.61 9.64 -7.83
CA PRO A 125 -14.03 8.62 -8.78
C PRO A 125 -12.93 8.22 -9.77
N ASP A 126 -12.16 9.19 -10.28
CA ASP A 126 -11.12 8.95 -11.30
C ASP A 126 -9.88 8.24 -10.73
N ALA A 127 -9.54 8.51 -9.47
CA ALA A 127 -8.46 7.80 -8.77
C ALA A 127 -8.83 6.34 -8.52
N LEU A 128 -10.07 6.11 -8.11
CA LEU A 128 -10.60 4.76 -7.90
C LEU A 128 -10.65 3.98 -9.21
N ALA A 129 -11.05 4.63 -10.31
CA ALA A 129 -10.98 4.04 -11.65
C ALA A 129 -9.53 3.73 -12.06
N SER A 130 -8.57 4.59 -11.72
CA SER A 130 -7.15 4.33 -12.03
C SER A 130 -6.61 3.12 -11.28
N LEU A 131 -7.02 2.92 -10.02
CA LEU A 131 -6.68 1.74 -9.22
C LEU A 131 -7.31 0.44 -9.75
N THR A 132 -8.31 0.53 -10.65
CA THR A 132 -8.87 -0.66 -11.32
C THR A 132 -8.10 -1.08 -12.56
N LEU A 133 -7.27 -0.21 -13.13
CA LEU A 133 -6.49 -0.44 -14.33
C LEU A 133 -5.12 -1.05 -14.01
N ASP A 134 -4.63 -1.91 -14.90
CA ASP A 134 -3.27 -2.46 -14.83
C ASP A 134 -2.27 -1.58 -15.59
N ALA A 135 -2.36 -0.25 -15.36
CA ALA A 135 -1.45 0.74 -15.94
C ALA A 135 -0.32 1.08 -14.96
N ASP A 136 0.82 1.50 -15.49
CA ASP A 136 1.91 1.99 -14.66
C ASP A 136 1.56 3.32 -13.97
N PRO A 137 2.01 3.52 -12.72
CA PRO A 137 1.77 4.78 -12.00
C PRO A 137 2.28 6.00 -12.77
N ALA A 138 1.45 7.04 -12.82
CA ALA A 138 1.77 8.31 -13.46
C ALA A 138 1.29 9.48 -12.59
N PRO A 139 1.94 10.66 -12.66
CA PRO A 139 1.61 11.81 -11.81
C PRO A 139 0.37 12.56 -12.33
N VAL A 140 -0.75 11.86 -12.41
CA VAL A 140 -2.05 12.43 -12.80
C VAL A 140 -2.71 13.11 -11.59
N SER A 141 -3.30 14.27 -11.82
CA SER A 141 -3.80 15.16 -10.76
C SER A 141 -4.79 14.49 -9.81
N HIS A 142 -5.67 13.63 -10.32
CA HIS A 142 -6.65 12.92 -9.50
C HIS A 142 -6.02 11.89 -8.56
N MET A 143 -4.95 11.19 -8.96
CA MET A 143 -4.23 10.26 -8.08
C MET A 143 -3.46 11.02 -7.00
N LEU A 144 -2.85 12.15 -7.35
CA LEU A 144 -2.14 12.99 -6.39
C LEU A 144 -3.10 13.59 -5.34
N ALA A 145 -4.27 14.07 -5.77
CA ALA A 145 -5.32 14.53 -4.87
C ALA A 145 -5.81 13.41 -3.95
N TYR A 146 -6.03 12.21 -4.49
CA TYR A 146 -6.44 11.05 -3.71
C TYR A 146 -5.44 10.66 -2.61
N LEU A 147 -4.15 10.57 -2.95
CA LEU A 147 -3.11 10.14 -2.02
C LEU A 147 -2.81 11.15 -0.91
N THR A 148 -3.22 12.42 -1.09
CA THR A 148 -2.96 13.51 -0.15
C THR A 148 -4.20 13.95 0.64
N ASP A 149 -5.38 13.41 0.33
CA ASP A 149 -6.65 13.80 0.97
C ASP A 149 -6.90 13.04 2.29
N HIS A 150 -6.06 13.32 3.29
CA HIS A 150 -6.19 12.78 4.65
C HIS A 150 -5.52 13.70 5.70
N PRO A 151 -6.01 13.72 6.97
CA PRO A 151 -5.56 14.69 7.99
C PRO A 151 -4.12 14.52 8.47
N GLY A 152 -3.43 13.45 8.04
CA GLY A 152 -2.03 13.19 8.36
C GLY A 152 -1.04 13.49 7.22
N ALA A 153 -1.51 13.97 6.06
CA ALA A 153 -0.65 14.18 4.89
C ALA A 153 0.34 15.34 5.11
N PRO A 154 1.67 15.12 4.99
CA PRO A 154 2.64 16.20 4.96
C PRO A 154 2.38 17.15 3.79
N SER A 155 2.61 18.45 3.96
CA SER A 155 2.49 19.43 2.86
C SER A 155 3.44 19.16 1.70
N SER A 156 4.53 18.43 1.94
CA SER A 156 5.49 17.98 0.92
C SER A 156 5.05 16.72 0.17
N LEU A 157 4.04 15.99 0.65
CA LEU A 157 3.69 14.66 0.14
C LEU A 157 3.41 14.66 -1.36
N TRP A 158 2.66 15.66 -1.84
CA TRP A 158 2.40 15.84 -3.27
C TRP A 158 3.69 15.88 -4.09
N ARG A 159 4.62 16.76 -3.70
CA ARG A 159 5.91 16.93 -4.39
C ARG A 159 6.77 15.68 -4.30
N ASN A 160 6.75 14.99 -3.16
CA ASN A 160 7.50 13.75 -2.97
C ASN A 160 7.01 12.68 -3.94
N ILE A 161 5.70 12.52 -4.10
CA ILE A 161 5.10 11.57 -5.06
C ILE A 161 5.51 11.92 -6.49
N GLU A 162 5.39 13.19 -6.90
CA GLU A 162 5.80 13.63 -8.24
C GLU A 162 7.29 13.36 -8.50
N THR A 163 8.14 13.62 -7.51
CA THR A 163 9.59 13.41 -7.61
C THR A 163 9.91 11.94 -7.78
N LEU A 164 9.32 11.07 -6.95
CA LEU A 164 9.52 9.62 -7.02
C LEU A 164 9.05 9.06 -8.36
N LEU A 165 7.86 9.47 -8.83
CA LEU A 165 7.34 9.06 -10.14
C LEU A 165 8.25 9.51 -11.30
N ALA A 166 8.82 10.72 -11.22
CA ALA A 166 9.76 11.19 -12.21
C ALA A 166 11.06 10.36 -12.23
N THR A 167 11.56 9.94 -11.07
CA THR A 167 12.72 9.04 -10.97
C THR A 167 12.42 7.68 -11.60
N LEU A 168 11.26 7.09 -11.31
CA LEU A 168 10.84 5.80 -11.88
C LEU A 168 10.69 5.84 -13.40
N ALA A 169 10.28 6.98 -13.97
CA ALA A 169 10.18 7.15 -15.42
C ALA A 169 11.54 7.22 -16.14
N VAL A 170 12.62 7.57 -15.42
CA VAL A 170 13.97 7.75 -15.97
C VAL A 170 14.85 6.51 -15.82
N GLU A 171 14.49 5.58 -14.91
CA GLU A 171 15.19 4.32 -14.71
C GLU A 171 14.43 3.15 -15.37
N PRO A 172 14.61 2.87 -16.68
CA PRO A 172 14.04 1.68 -17.28
C PRO A 172 14.80 0.44 -16.80
N GLY A 173 14.26 -0.25 -15.79
CA GLY A 173 14.66 -1.61 -15.43
C GLY A 173 15.36 -1.79 -14.08
N ARG A 174 14.80 -1.24 -12.99
CA ARG A 174 14.95 -1.90 -11.68
C ARG A 174 13.92 -3.01 -11.59
#